data_AF-A0A0W8CBA9-F1
#
_entry.id   AF-A0A0W8CBA9-F1
#
_cell.length_a   1.000
_cell.length_b   1.000
_cell.length_c   1.000
_cell.angle_alpha   90.00
_cell.angle_beta   90.00
_cell.angle_gamma   90.00
#
_symmetry.space_group_name_H-M   'P 1'
#
loop_
_entity.id
_entity.type
_entity.pdbx_description
1 polymer ?
#
loop_
_entity_poly.entity_id
_entity_poly.type
_entity_poly.pdbx_seq_one_letter_code
_entity_poly.pdbx_strand_id
1 'polypeptide(L)'
;MLLRVVLLLLVVARVAQGSAIRALDGLGNAVAWWSVLKLPSHVQSPDGTVIPTPCDCPVPDCSNVATAGWPALEARATGLCYLYADSRTPEFRHFRDVGYDCLGQGGNDPVSHTLKQKENSSYWALFNDQLNGIAAAYHPKTRSLDDSKRVCGGGDLFSAHAKGAVAFQSDGSGGFFLQTSTPNFPDPTRNDSFVRLGCQADNNVHFAQHMLAMSLGDNALRQLGDKLQLARLCSGNFFLNESLRELLGSANLFEDGAKQENTSASAFYHALLDQYLPVQMPSDPMKAEFRLKLSGSHVEKSKVYKPLAEGQKLANFSLLEDEEVRVLVKSPRAAVPPWTLVAEMLDSDVSVASWWDGSYGIPTICAGDVYTNSPHEFCLNNPLTGVELNVDGSAPYNIENLMQATWHMSDGSTNLTWQLVGGRVPDGNHAKWGLTTPRFGHADSNAYVTFGDLNMEGFPCSKACNGSQAGRGGSFFSLMQPRLHKSLADSVISGACRCSPPTKLQKLEVEDSPFSTFEELRMCHRGCVKKIEERLEPTQLPTLSVNASSFWSK
;
A
#
# COMPACT_ATOMS: atom_id res chain seq x y z
N MET A 1 43.48 47.70 -0.91
CA MET A 1 42.64 47.44 -2.11
C MET A 1 42.66 45.95 -2.52
N LEU A 2 42.62 45.02 -1.55
CA LEU A 2 42.67 43.56 -1.80
C LEU A 2 41.67 42.75 -0.95
N LEU A 3 40.77 43.42 -0.23
CA LEU A 3 39.82 42.75 0.69
C LEU A 3 38.36 42.76 0.19
N ARG A 4 38.09 43.33 -0.99
CA ARG A 4 36.73 43.44 -1.55
C ARG A 4 36.43 42.51 -2.73
N VAL A 5 37.40 41.71 -3.17
CA VAL A 5 37.24 40.80 -4.33
C VAL A 5 36.94 39.35 -3.89
N VAL A 6 37.21 38.98 -2.64
CA VAL A 6 36.95 37.61 -2.14
C VAL A 6 35.50 37.41 -1.68
N LEU A 7 34.78 38.49 -1.32
CA LEU A 7 33.38 38.37 -0.87
C LEU A 7 32.36 38.29 -2.03
N LEU A 8 32.77 38.56 -3.27
CA LEU A 8 31.88 38.49 -4.44
C LEU A 8 31.90 37.13 -5.15
N LEU A 9 32.79 36.21 -4.76
CA LEU A 9 32.86 34.84 -5.30
C LEU A 9 32.12 33.81 -4.44
N LEU A 10 31.53 34.22 -3.32
CA LEU A 10 30.71 33.36 -2.44
C LEU A 10 29.20 33.49 -2.66
N VAL A 11 28.75 34.27 -3.66
CA VAL A 11 27.32 34.57 -3.89
C VAL A 11 26.78 34.02 -5.22
N VAL A 12 27.59 33.36 -6.05
CA VAL A 12 27.09 32.68 -7.27
C VAL A 12 27.63 31.26 -7.36
N ALA A 13 27.42 30.49 -6.29
CA ALA A 13 27.22 29.06 -6.40
C ALA A 13 25.77 28.77 -5.97
N ARG A 14 24.80 29.38 -6.66
CA ARG A 14 23.59 28.62 -6.99
C ARG A 14 24.07 27.54 -7.95
N VAL A 15 24.70 26.51 -7.39
CA VAL A 15 24.64 25.18 -7.98
C VAL A 15 23.15 25.01 -8.25
N ALA A 16 22.79 24.83 -9.50
CA ALA A 16 21.50 24.24 -9.83
C ALA A 16 21.51 22.87 -9.13
N GLN A 17 21.17 22.86 -7.84
CA GLN A 17 20.71 21.66 -7.17
C GLN A 17 19.44 21.35 -7.93
N GLY A 18 19.55 20.45 -8.92
CA GLY A 18 18.36 19.80 -9.45
C GLY A 18 17.53 19.37 -8.25
N SER A 19 16.24 19.68 -8.26
CA SER A 19 15.36 19.31 -7.15
C SER A 19 15.54 17.81 -6.90
N ALA A 20 16.09 17.45 -5.75
CA ALA A 20 16.33 16.06 -5.41
C ALA A 20 15.00 15.30 -5.51
N ILE A 21 14.99 14.18 -6.25
CA ILE A 21 13.78 13.39 -6.44
C ILE A 21 13.44 12.72 -5.12
N ARG A 22 12.25 13.00 -4.57
CA ARG A 22 11.84 12.57 -3.22
C ARG A 22 10.33 12.32 -3.15
N ALA A 23 9.85 11.67 -2.09
CA ALA A 23 8.44 11.72 -1.75
C ALA A 23 8.10 13.14 -1.27
N LEU A 24 7.08 13.77 -1.86
CA LEU A 24 6.68 15.14 -1.56
C LEU A 24 5.29 15.18 -0.90
N ASP A 25 5.14 16.07 0.08
CA ASP A 25 3.84 16.38 0.69
C ASP A 25 2.90 17.11 -0.28
N GLY A 26 1.69 17.45 0.18
CA GLY A 26 0.72 18.19 -0.63
C GLY A 26 1.14 19.61 -1.04
N LEU A 27 2.20 20.16 -0.44
CA LEU A 27 2.73 21.49 -0.78
C LEU A 27 4.08 21.41 -1.51
N GLY A 28 4.52 20.21 -1.91
CA GLY A 28 5.77 19.99 -2.63
C GLY A 28 7.03 19.93 -1.74
N ASN A 29 6.89 19.82 -0.42
CA ASN A 29 8.02 19.68 0.48
C ASN A 29 8.45 18.21 0.61
N ALA A 30 9.76 17.95 0.60
CA ALA A 30 10.29 16.59 0.77
C ALA A 30 10.04 16.03 2.18
N VAL A 31 9.53 14.82 2.23
CA VAL A 31 9.29 14.03 3.45
C VAL A 31 9.97 12.66 3.35
N ALA A 32 10.28 12.01 4.47
CA ALA A 32 10.87 10.68 4.45
C ALA A 32 9.87 9.64 3.92
N TRP A 33 8.60 9.82 4.27
CA TRP A 33 7.46 9.10 3.73
C TRP A 33 6.18 9.92 3.88
N TRP A 34 5.18 9.59 3.07
CA TRP A 34 3.79 9.99 3.28
C TRP A 34 2.86 8.82 2.97
N SER A 35 1.71 8.80 3.64
CA SER A 35 0.65 7.82 3.41
C SER A 35 -0.70 8.50 3.23
N VAL A 36 -1.51 7.91 2.38
CA VAL A 36 -2.87 8.34 2.04
C VAL A 36 -3.83 7.16 2.25
N LEU A 37 -4.94 7.41 2.95
CA LEU A 37 -6.13 6.55 2.91
C LEU A 37 -7.20 7.27 2.11
N LYS A 38 -7.39 6.84 0.86
CA LYS A 38 -8.43 7.36 -0.02
C LYS A 38 -9.78 6.85 0.44
N LEU A 39 -10.74 7.74 0.64
CA LEU A 39 -12.12 7.39 0.97
C LEU A 39 -12.81 6.75 -0.24
N PRO A 40 -13.77 5.83 -0.04
CA PRO A 40 -14.61 5.33 -1.12
C PRO A 40 -15.49 6.45 -1.69
N SER A 41 -16.09 6.19 -2.86
CA SER A 41 -17.04 7.12 -3.50
C SER A 41 -18.39 7.23 -2.76
N HIS A 42 -18.69 6.27 -1.88
CA HIS A 42 -19.86 6.26 -1.01
C HIS A 42 -19.46 5.90 0.42
N VAL A 43 -20.16 6.46 1.40
CA VAL A 43 -20.02 6.18 2.83
C VAL A 43 -21.39 5.87 3.43
N GLN A 44 -21.39 5.34 4.65
CA GLN A 44 -22.59 5.16 5.45
C GLN A 44 -22.86 6.43 6.26
N SER A 45 -24.10 6.92 6.22
CA SER A 45 -24.60 7.92 7.16
C SER A 45 -24.79 7.30 8.56
N PRO A 46 -25.00 8.11 9.62
CA PRO A 46 -25.16 7.61 10.99
C PRO A 46 -26.34 6.63 11.19
N ASP A 47 -27.33 6.64 10.31
CA ASP A 47 -28.46 5.70 10.29
C ASP A 47 -28.18 4.40 9.51
N GLY A 48 -26.97 4.27 8.93
CA GLY A 48 -26.54 3.11 8.15
C GLY A 48 -26.87 3.17 6.66
N THR A 49 -27.44 4.27 6.17
CA THR A 49 -27.76 4.42 4.74
C THR A 49 -26.49 4.70 3.93
N VAL A 50 -26.29 3.99 2.81
CA VAL A 50 -25.16 4.25 1.91
C VAL A 50 -25.47 5.46 1.03
N ILE A 51 -24.66 6.51 1.16
CA ILE A 51 -24.79 7.78 0.46
C ILE A 51 -23.49 8.12 -0.29
N PRO A 52 -23.50 8.97 -1.33
CA PRO A 52 -22.27 9.50 -1.90
C PRO A 52 -21.42 10.18 -0.82
N THR A 53 -20.12 9.95 -0.87
CA THR A 53 -19.19 10.59 0.07
C THR A 53 -19.32 12.10 -0.06
N PRO A 54 -19.53 12.85 1.04
CA PRO A 54 -19.68 14.30 1.04
C PRO A 54 -18.31 14.96 0.78
N CYS A 55 -17.87 14.86 -0.46
CA CYS A 55 -16.57 15.29 -0.92
C CYS A 55 -16.75 16.50 -1.83
N ASP A 56 -16.07 17.59 -1.51
CA ASP A 56 -16.15 18.87 -2.22
C ASP A 56 -15.18 18.97 -3.42
N CYS A 57 -14.79 17.83 -3.97
CA CYS A 57 -13.84 17.76 -5.06
C CYS A 57 -14.48 18.10 -6.40
N PRO A 58 -13.76 18.81 -7.29
CA PRO A 58 -14.22 18.98 -8.67
C PRO A 58 -14.20 17.64 -9.39
N VAL A 59 -15.04 17.54 -10.43
CA VAL A 59 -14.97 16.44 -11.38
C VAL A 59 -13.58 16.39 -12.01
N PRO A 60 -12.91 15.22 -12.07
CA PRO A 60 -11.62 15.10 -12.73
C PRO A 60 -11.66 15.64 -14.17
N ASP A 61 -10.75 16.56 -14.47
CA ASP A 61 -10.56 17.05 -15.84
C ASP A 61 -9.83 15.98 -16.65
N CYS A 62 -10.61 15.17 -17.34
CA CYS A 62 -10.13 14.10 -18.22
C CYS A 62 -10.06 14.52 -19.69
N SER A 63 -10.04 15.82 -19.97
CA SER A 63 -9.98 16.35 -21.34
C SER A 63 -8.73 15.88 -22.12
N ASN A 64 -7.69 15.46 -21.40
CA ASN A 64 -6.41 15.02 -21.94
C ASN A 64 -6.30 13.50 -22.18
N VAL A 65 -7.34 12.70 -21.93
CA VAL A 65 -7.32 11.23 -22.13
C VAL A 65 -8.54 10.72 -22.91
N ALA A 66 -8.51 9.45 -23.33
CA ALA A 66 -9.58 8.83 -24.12
C ALA A 66 -10.94 8.73 -23.39
N THR A 67 -10.98 8.98 -22.08
CA THR A 67 -12.21 9.02 -21.27
C THR A 67 -12.87 10.40 -21.25
N ALA A 68 -12.38 11.38 -22.02
CA ALA A 68 -12.98 12.69 -22.15
C ALA A 68 -14.49 12.60 -22.50
N GLY A 69 -15.34 13.30 -21.73
CA GLY A 69 -16.79 13.36 -21.97
C GLY A 69 -17.58 12.12 -21.54
N TRP A 70 -16.99 11.19 -20.77
CA TRP A 70 -17.72 10.03 -20.26
C TRP A 70 -18.85 10.44 -19.29
N PRO A 71 -20.10 9.93 -19.44
CA PRO A 71 -21.25 10.36 -18.63
C PRO A 71 -21.10 10.13 -17.12
N ALA A 72 -20.24 9.19 -16.70
CA ALA A 72 -20.07 8.81 -15.30
C ALA A 72 -18.92 9.55 -14.59
N LEU A 73 -18.30 10.57 -15.21
CA LEU A 73 -17.19 11.31 -14.61
C LEU A 73 -17.64 12.11 -13.36
N GLU A 74 -18.87 12.61 -13.34
CA GLU A 74 -19.39 13.40 -12.21
C GLU A 74 -19.32 12.62 -10.89
N ALA A 75 -19.71 11.35 -10.92
CA ALA A 75 -19.67 10.47 -9.75
C ALA A 75 -18.25 10.11 -9.27
N ARG A 76 -17.20 10.44 -10.05
CA ARG A 76 -15.80 10.18 -9.67
C ARG A 76 -15.27 11.22 -8.70
N ALA A 77 -15.85 12.42 -8.68
CA ALA A 77 -15.48 13.47 -7.74
C ALA A 77 -15.58 13.02 -6.27
N THR A 78 -16.59 12.21 -5.94
CA THR A 78 -16.85 11.79 -4.56
C THR A 78 -15.79 10.84 -4.00
N GLY A 79 -15.03 10.17 -4.87
CA GLY A 79 -14.00 9.21 -4.50
C GLY A 79 -12.59 9.80 -4.37
N LEU A 80 -12.44 11.12 -4.31
CA LEU A 80 -11.13 11.81 -4.30
C LEU A 80 -10.73 12.39 -2.95
N CYS A 81 -11.61 12.33 -1.95
CA CYS A 81 -11.31 12.72 -0.59
C CYS A 81 -10.45 11.67 0.10
N TYR A 82 -9.63 12.11 1.06
CA TYR A 82 -8.65 11.23 1.69
C TYR A 82 -8.18 11.72 3.06
N LEU A 83 -7.63 10.78 3.82
CA LEU A 83 -6.85 11.05 5.01
C LEU A 83 -5.36 11.02 4.65
N TYR A 84 -4.57 11.89 5.28
CA TYR A 84 -3.16 12.09 5.01
C TYR A 84 -2.31 12.05 6.29
N ALA A 85 -1.17 11.37 6.22
CA ALA A 85 -0.12 11.40 7.24
C ALA A 85 1.27 11.44 6.57
N ASP A 86 2.26 12.01 7.25
CA ASP A 86 3.65 12.04 6.77
C ASP A 86 4.67 11.89 7.89
N SER A 87 5.95 11.77 7.54
CA SER A 87 7.04 11.63 8.51
C SER A 87 7.21 12.83 9.45
N ARG A 88 6.65 14.01 9.15
CA ARG A 88 6.75 15.20 10.02
C ARG A 88 5.57 15.29 10.98
N THR A 89 4.41 14.82 10.53
CA THR A 89 3.17 14.70 11.30
C THR A 89 2.58 13.31 11.06
N PRO A 90 3.10 12.29 11.78
CA PRO A 90 2.73 10.88 11.56
C PRO A 90 1.37 10.57 12.20
N GLU A 91 0.33 11.31 11.84
CA GLU A 91 -1.05 11.15 12.29
C GLU A 91 -1.96 11.45 11.10
N PHE A 92 -2.95 10.58 10.87
CA PHE A 92 -3.94 10.80 9.83
C PHE A 92 -4.77 12.04 10.16
N ARG A 93 -4.94 12.89 9.15
CA ARG A 93 -5.77 14.09 9.18
C ARG A 93 -6.54 14.18 7.88
N HIS A 94 -7.73 14.77 7.89
CA HIS A 94 -8.46 15.01 6.65
C HIS A 94 -7.66 15.98 5.77
N PHE A 95 -7.61 15.74 4.45
CA PHE A 95 -6.79 16.53 3.54
C PHE A 95 -7.11 18.04 3.55
N ARG A 96 -8.37 18.41 3.83
CA ARG A 96 -8.77 19.82 3.98
C ARG A 96 -8.20 20.47 5.24
N ASP A 97 -8.03 19.72 6.33
CA ASP A 97 -7.46 20.22 7.59
C ASP A 97 -5.99 20.62 7.45
N VAL A 98 -5.32 20.06 6.43
CA VAL A 98 -3.92 20.34 6.11
C VAL A 98 -3.77 21.26 4.90
N GLY A 99 -4.88 21.77 4.35
CA GLY A 99 -4.90 22.73 3.24
C GLY A 99 -4.51 22.13 1.89
N TYR A 100 -4.76 20.82 1.67
CA TYR A 100 -4.43 20.14 0.42
C TYR A 100 -5.61 20.10 -0.56
N ASP A 101 -5.26 19.88 -1.82
CA ASP A 101 -6.20 19.68 -2.92
C ASP A 101 -6.67 18.22 -2.99
N CYS A 102 -7.68 17.98 -3.83
CA CYS A 102 -8.20 16.65 -4.10
C CYS A 102 -7.14 15.71 -4.69
N LEU A 103 -7.21 14.44 -4.31
CA LEU A 103 -6.15 13.47 -4.58
C LEU A 103 -5.87 13.30 -6.07
N GLY A 104 -4.60 13.41 -6.46
CA GLY A 104 -4.13 13.10 -7.80
C GLY A 104 -4.75 13.96 -8.90
N GLN A 105 -5.09 15.22 -8.61
CA GLN A 105 -5.72 16.12 -9.58
C GLN A 105 -4.73 17.07 -10.28
N GLY A 106 -3.43 16.92 -10.00
CA GLY A 106 -2.38 17.78 -10.54
C GLY A 106 -2.17 19.07 -9.74
N GLY A 107 -2.79 19.21 -8.57
CA GLY A 107 -2.68 20.39 -7.70
C GLY A 107 -1.74 20.17 -6.53
N ASN A 108 -2.04 20.85 -5.42
CA ASN A 108 -1.39 20.72 -4.12
C ASN A 108 -1.83 19.46 -3.38
N ASP A 109 -1.46 18.30 -3.94
CA ASP A 109 -1.68 16.99 -3.34
C ASP A 109 -0.41 16.13 -3.44
N PRO A 110 -0.16 15.22 -2.46
CA PRO A 110 1.12 14.52 -2.35
C PRO A 110 1.40 13.59 -3.53
N VAL A 111 0.35 13.02 -4.14
CA VAL A 111 0.46 12.12 -5.28
C VAL A 111 0.94 12.89 -6.51
N SER A 112 0.31 14.03 -6.80
CA SER A 112 0.66 14.89 -7.93
C SER A 112 2.08 15.44 -7.81
N HIS A 113 2.45 16.00 -6.66
CA HIS A 113 3.81 16.51 -6.45
C HIS A 113 4.85 15.39 -6.58
N THR A 114 4.59 14.23 -5.99
CA THR A 114 5.51 13.09 -6.05
C THR A 114 5.68 12.59 -7.48
N LEU A 115 4.59 12.28 -8.19
CA LEU A 115 4.65 11.65 -9.52
C LEU A 115 5.14 12.60 -10.62
N LYS A 116 4.88 13.91 -10.54
CA LYS A 116 5.35 14.87 -11.55
C LYS A 116 6.87 14.99 -11.61
N GLN A 117 7.58 14.67 -10.53
CA GLN A 117 9.05 14.63 -10.53
C GLN A 117 9.63 13.63 -11.55
N LYS A 118 8.83 12.67 -12.02
CA LYS A 118 9.20 11.75 -13.11
C LYS A 118 9.80 12.49 -14.31
N GLU A 119 9.21 13.63 -14.69
CA GLU A 119 9.63 14.45 -15.84
C GLU A 119 11.04 15.04 -15.67
N ASN A 120 11.51 15.19 -14.42
CA ASN A 120 12.81 15.77 -14.08
C ASN A 120 13.80 14.72 -13.54
N SER A 121 13.46 13.42 -13.63
CA SER A 121 14.29 12.32 -13.13
C SER A 121 15.11 11.67 -14.25
N SER A 122 16.35 11.27 -13.97
CA SER A 122 17.16 10.47 -14.91
C SER A 122 16.51 9.11 -15.20
N TYR A 123 16.00 8.45 -14.16
CA TYR A 123 15.44 7.11 -14.24
C TYR A 123 14.04 7.07 -13.63
N TRP A 124 13.12 6.41 -14.32
CA TRP A 124 11.80 6.11 -13.78
C TRP A 124 11.20 4.88 -14.41
N ALA A 125 10.28 4.23 -13.68
CA ALA A 125 9.42 3.16 -14.20
C ALA A 125 8.06 3.16 -13.48
N LEU A 126 7.04 2.72 -14.21
CA LEU A 126 5.69 2.48 -13.69
C LEU A 126 5.41 0.98 -13.72
N PHE A 127 4.75 0.45 -12.70
CA PHE A 127 4.35 -0.96 -12.66
C PHE A 127 2.89 -1.06 -12.25
N ASN A 128 2.17 -1.98 -12.87
CA ASN A 128 0.76 -2.22 -12.59
C ASN A 128 0.34 -3.55 -13.24
N ASP A 129 -0.22 -4.47 -12.46
CA ASP A 129 -0.72 -5.75 -12.96
C ASP A 129 -2.03 -5.63 -13.78
N GLN A 130 -2.66 -4.45 -13.77
CA GLN A 130 -3.96 -4.17 -14.36
C GLN A 130 -3.92 -2.93 -15.27
N LEU A 131 -3.18 -3.01 -16.39
CA LEU A 131 -3.18 -2.00 -17.47
C LEU A 131 -4.09 -2.39 -18.64
N ASN A 132 -5.01 -3.34 -18.44
CA ASN A 132 -5.83 -3.98 -19.46
C ASN A 132 -6.64 -3.00 -20.34
N GLY A 133 -7.23 -1.96 -19.74
CA GLY A 133 -8.00 -0.95 -20.48
C GLY A 133 -7.11 -0.05 -21.34
N ILE A 134 -5.92 0.26 -20.84
CA ILE A 134 -4.91 1.06 -21.52
C ILE A 134 -4.26 0.25 -22.66
N ALA A 135 -3.81 -0.96 -22.37
CA ALA A 135 -3.26 -1.89 -23.35
C ALA A 135 -4.25 -2.13 -24.52
N ALA A 136 -5.55 -2.27 -24.23
CA ALA A 136 -6.59 -2.40 -25.26
C ALA A 136 -6.70 -1.19 -26.20
N ALA A 137 -6.51 0.03 -25.70
CA ALA A 137 -6.63 1.27 -26.47
C ALA A 137 -5.42 1.56 -27.39
N TYR A 138 -4.22 1.03 -27.06
CA TYR A 138 -3.01 1.16 -27.88
C TYR A 138 -2.84 0.09 -28.95
N HIS A 139 -3.81 -0.80 -29.16
CA HIS A 139 -3.79 -1.71 -30.32
C HIS A 139 -4.32 -1.00 -31.57
N PRO A 140 -3.49 -0.66 -32.58
CA PRO A 140 -4.01 -0.31 -33.89
C PRO A 140 -4.76 -1.52 -34.46
N LYS A 141 -5.89 -1.27 -35.15
CA LYS A 141 -6.77 -2.27 -35.77
C LYS A 141 -6.08 -3.01 -36.93
N THR A 142 -5.01 -3.75 -36.65
CA THR A 142 -4.33 -4.57 -37.65
C THR A 142 -4.26 -6.01 -37.16
N ARG A 143 -5.14 -6.80 -37.77
CA ARG A 143 -5.15 -8.25 -37.96
C ARG A 143 -5.02 -9.15 -36.73
N SER A 144 -6.01 -10.04 -36.60
CA SER A 144 -6.07 -11.27 -35.81
C SER A 144 -4.75 -11.64 -35.10
N LEU A 145 -4.64 -11.23 -33.85
CA LEU A 145 -3.63 -11.73 -32.92
C LEU A 145 -4.41 -12.21 -31.70
N ASP A 146 -4.23 -13.51 -31.40
CA ASP A 146 -4.74 -14.21 -30.20
C ASP A 146 -4.73 -13.31 -28.97
N ASP A 147 -5.74 -13.46 -28.11
CA ASP A 147 -5.93 -12.94 -26.72
C ASP A 147 -4.64 -12.50 -26.00
N SER A 148 -3.96 -11.47 -26.50
CA SER A 148 -2.63 -11.09 -26.05
C SER A 148 -2.79 -10.53 -24.65
N LYS A 149 -2.27 -11.28 -23.68
CA LYS A 149 -2.51 -11.15 -22.23
C LYS A 149 -2.55 -9.68 -21.78
N ARG A 150 -3.76 -9.13 -21.70
CA ARG A 150 -4.00 -7.72 -21.28
C ARG A 150 -3.85 -7.53 -19.77
N VAL A 151 -3.83 -8.64 -19.04
CA VAL A 151 -3.70 -8.73 -17.61
C VAL A 151 -2.39 -9.42 -17.33
N CYS A 152 -1.63 -8.91 -16.36
CA CYS A 152 -0.45 -9.62 -15.92
C CYS A 152 -0.81 -11.01 -15.41
N GLY A 153 -0.32 -12.04 -16.10
CA GLY A 153 -0.67 -13.42 -15.83
C GLY A 153 0.26 -14.42 -16.51
N GLY A 154 0.76 -15.37 -15.72
CA GLY A 154 1.70 -16.38 -16.21
C GLY A 154 2.18 -17.33 -15.12
N GLY A 155 1.38 -17.53 -14.07
CA GLY A 155 1.80 -18.32 -12.90
C GLY A 155 3.01 -17.69 -12.20
N ASP A 156 4.01 -18.50 -11.89
CA ASP A 156 5.20 -18.07 -11.14
C ASP A 156 6.10 -17.08 -11.90
N LEU A 157 5.93 -16.96 -13.22
CA LEU A 157 6.72 -16.02 -14.03
C LEU A 157 6.24 -14.57 -13.90
N PHE A 158 4.92 -14.36 -13.86
CA PHE A 158 4.30 -13.03 -13.83
C PHE A 158 2.92 -13.11 -13.17
N SER A 159 2.86 -12.77 -11.89
CA SER A 159 1.60 -12.81 -11.12
C SER A 159 1.55 -11.80 -9.98
N ALA A 160 2.48 -10.85 -9.91
CA ALA A 160 2.42 -9.84 -8.85
C ALA A 160 1.07 -9.10 -8.84
N HIS A 161 0.60 -8.71 -7.66
CA HIS A 161 -0.57 -7.83 -7.51
C HIS A 161 -0.20 -6.39 -7.15
N ALA A 162 0.85 -5.90 -7.77
CA ALA A 162 1.53 -4.69 -7.35
C ALA A 162 1.30 -3.54 -8.34
N LYS A 163 1.24 -2.32 -7.80
CA LYS A 163 1.04 -1.11 -8.57
C LYS A 163 1.80 0.06 -7.96
N GLY A 164 2.36 0.92 -8.81
CA GLY A 164 3.14 2.04 -8.32
C GLY A 164 4.09 2.65 -9.32
N ALA A 165 5.05 3.39 -8.79
CA ALA A 165 6.06 4.09 -9.54
C ALA A 165 7.37 4.15 -8.76
N VAL A 166 8.47 4.23 -9.50
CA VAL A 166 9.79 4.57 -8.98
C VAL A 166 10.37 5.68 -9.86
N ALA A 167 11.04 6.66 -9.25
CA ALA A 167 11.85 7.63 -9.97
C ALA A 167 13.05 8.05 -9.13
N PHE A 168 14.22 8.21 -9.77
CA PHE A 168 15.48 8.51 -9.09
C PHE A 168 16.50 9.15 -10.05
N GLN A 169 17.51 9.80 -9.46
CA GLN A 169 18.57 10.45 -10.21
C GLN A 169 19.79 9.54 -10.43
N SER A 170 20.51 9.82 -11.52
CA SER A 170 21.76 9.14 -11.86
C SER A 170 22.98 9.60 -11.08
N ASP A 171 22.86 10.68 -10.29
CA ASP A 171 23.95 11.28 -9.50
C ASP A 171 24.11 10.64 -8.10
N GLY A 172 23.33 9.60 -7.79
CA GLY A 172 23.35 8.93 -6.50
C GLY A 172 22.58 9.67 -5.39
N SER A 173 21.91 10.79 -5.69
CA SER A 173 21.08 11.51 -4.70
C SER A 173 19.86 10.70 -4.24
N GLY A 174 19.49 9.66 -4.98
CA GLY A 174 18.37 8.77 -4.68
C GLY A 174 17.09 9.21 -5.37
N GLY A 175 15.95 8.90 -4.75
CA GLY A 175 14.65 9.02 -5.41
C GLY A 175 13.47 8.73 -4.49
N PHE A 176 12.33 8.41 -5.10
CA PHE A 176 11.16 7.89 -4.41
C PHE A 176 10.75 6.51 -4.93
N PHE A 177 10.12 5.73 -4.05
CA PHE A 177 9.30 4.58 -4.40
C PHE A 177 7.87 4.83 -3.92
N LEU A 178 6.89 4.64 -4.79
CA LEU A 178 5.46 4.82 -4.52
C LEU A 178 4.73 3.50 -4.78
N GLN A 179 4.00 3.03 -3.77
CA GLN A 179 3.08 1.90 -3.86
C GLN A 179 1.64 2.40 -3.78
N THR A 180 0.76 1.86 -4.60
CA THR A 180 -0.68 2.13 -4.55
C THR A 180 -1.50 0.86 -4.72
N SER A 181 -2.69 0.82 -4.13
CA SER A 181 -3.68 -0.22 -4.42
C SER A 181 -4.60 0.10 -5.60
N THR A 182 -4.36 1.20 -6.34
CA THR A 182 -5.25 1.73 -7.38
C THR A 182 -4.99 1.14 -8.78
N PRO A 183 -5.90 0.34 -9.36
CA PRO A 183 -5.77 -0.20 -10.71
C PRO A 183 -5.61 0.89 -11.77
N ASN A 184 -4.91 0.57 -12.86
CA ASN A 184 -4.61 1.49 -13.96
C ASN A 184 -3.98 2.84 -13.53
N PHE A 185 -3.46 2.97 -12.31
CA PHE A 185 -2.82 4.19 -11.81
C PHE A 185 -1.46 3.85 -11.17
N PRO A 186 -0.39 4.64 -11.40
CA PRO A 186 -0.31 5.76 -12.34
C PRO A 186 -0.56 5.33 -13.79
N ASP A 187 -1.21 6.20 -14.56
CA ASP A 187 -1.65 5.91 -15.92
C ASP A 187 -0.55 6.36 -16.93
N PRO A 188 0.04 5.43 -17.72
CA PRO A 188 1.13 5.72 -18.64
C PRO A 188 0.69 6.34 -19.98
N THR A 189 -0.61 6.51 -20.25
CA THR A 189 -1.14 6.88 -21.59
C THR A 189 -0.60 8.20 -22.16
N ARG A 190 0.05 9.04 -21.35
CA ARG A 190 0.68 10.26 -21.85
C ARG A 190 2.08 10.45 -21.29
N ASN A 191 3.00 10.69 -22.21
CA ASN A 191 4.40 10.92 -21.89
C ASN A 191 4.67 12.37 -21.45
N ASP A 192 3.78 13.30 -21.79
CA ASP A 192 3.93 14.76 -21.64
C ASP A 192 3.07 15.38 -20.54
N SER A 193 2.21 14.60 -19.87
CA SER A 193 1.34 15.13 -18.82
C SER A 193 0.94 14.07 -17.80
N PHE A 194 1.01 14.42 -16.52
CA PHE A 194 0.39 13.68 -15.43
C PHE A 194 -1.11 13.42 -15.71
N VAL A 195 -1.49 12.16 -15.85
CA VAL A 195 -2.89 11.76 -15.99
C VAL A 195 -3.54 11.74 -14.61
N ARG A 196 -4.64 12.49 -14.47
CA ARG A 196 -5.33 12.66 -13.18
C ARG A 196 -5.94 11.34 -12.70
N LEU A 197 -5.96 11.16 -11.39
CA LEU A 197 -6.67 10.07 -10.75
C LEU A 197 -8.18 10.21 -11.04
N GLY A 198 -8.82 9.10 -11.40
CA GLY A 198 -10.22 9.11 -11.79
C GLY A 198 -10.44 9.38 -13.28
N CYS A 199 -9.38 9.49 -14.09
CA CYS A 199 -9.50 9.56 -15.55
C CYS A 199 -9.23 8.23 -16.27
N GLN A 200 -8.90 7.18 -15.51
CA GLN A 200 -8.69 5.82 -16.04
C GLN A 200 -10.00 5.25 -16.61
N ALA A 201 -9.92 4.26 -17.52
CA ALA A 201 -11.14 3.63 -18.07
C ALA A 201 -12.05 3.07 -16.95
N ASP A 202 -11.48 2.30 -16.03
CA ASP A 202 -12.24 1.78 -14.88
C ASP A 202 -12.50 2.87 -13.82
N ASN A 203 -13.61 2.78 -13.09
CA ASN A 203 -13.90 3.68 -11.97
C ASN A 203 -13.07 3.30 -10.73
N ASN A 204 -11.76 3.54 -10.78
CA ASN A 204 -10.83 3.14 -9.73
C ASN A 204 -10.87 4.04 -8.49
N VAL A 205 -11.66 5.11 -8.52
CA VAL A 205 -11.95 5.95 -7.34
C VAL A 205 -13.19 5.48 -6.58
N HIS A 206 -13.85 4.41 -7.04
CA HIS A 206 -15.06 3.90 -6.40
C HIS A 206 -14.82 3.37 -4.99
N PHE A 207 -13.73 2.63 -4.78
CA PHE A 207 -13.41 1.94 -3.54
C PHE A 207 -12.43 2.73 -2.67
N ALA A 208 -12.42 2.45 -1.37
CA ALA A 208 -11.37 2.91 -0.47
C ALA A 208 -10.03 2.25 -0.85
N GLN A 209 -8.94 3.01 -0.75
CA GLN A 209 -7.61 2.60 -1.20
C GLN A 209 -6.53 3.20 -0.31
N HIS A 210 -5.31 2.71 -0.45
CA HIS A 210 -4.12 3.32 0.15
C HIS A 210 -3.09 3.70 -0.89
N MET A 211 -2.25 4.67 -0.53
CA MET A 211 -1.01 4.98 -1.23
C MET A 211 0.08 5.26 -0.20
N LEU A 212 1.30 4.80 -0.46
CA LEU A 212 2.48 5.06 0.34
C LEU A 212 3.59 5.51 -0.60
N ALA A 213 4.27 6.62 -0.29
CA ALA A 213 5.53 6.96 -0.93
C ALA A 213 6.63 7.14 0.10
N MET A 214 7.85 6.76 -0.28
CA MET A 214 9.02 6.86 0.56
C MET A 214 10.18 7.46 -0.22
N SER A 215 10.91 8.36 0.43
CA SER A 215 12.17 8.90 -0.08
C SER A 215 13.29 7.92 0.26
N LEU A 216 14.01 7.43 -0.75
CA LEU A 216 15.09 6.46 -0.58
C LEU A 216 16.41 7.00 -1.12
N GLY A 217 17.50 6.75 -0.39
CA GLY A 217 18.86 6.94 -0.92
C GLY A 217 19.21 5.86 -1.95
N ASP A 218 20.26 6.10 -2.74
CA ASP A 218 20.63 5.21 -3.85
C ASP A 218 20.87 3.75 -3.41
N ASN A 219 21.60 3.51 -2.32
CA ASN A 219 21.82 2.13 -1.84
C ASN A 219 20.50 1.44 -1.40
N ALA A 220 19.55 2.19 -0.82
CA ALA A 220 18.25 1.66 -0.44
C ALA A 220 17.39 1.34 -1.67
N LEU A 221 17.46 2.18 -2.71
CA LEU A 221 16.82 1.93 -4.02
C LEU A 221 17.38 0.67 -4.68
N ARG A 222 18.69 0.54 -4.78
CA ARG A 222 19.34 -0.67 -5.31
C ARG A 222 18.88 -1.93 -4.57
N GLN A 223 18.96 -1.91 -3.24
CA GLN A 223 18.53 -3.03 -2.40
C GLN A 223 17.05 -3.38 -2.64
N LEU A 224 16.17 -2.37 -2.73
CA LEU A 224 14.76 -2.59 -3.01
C LEU A 224 14.56 -3.21 -4.40
N GLY A 225 15.17 -2.65 -5.45
CA GLY A 225 15.08 -3.16 -6.82
C GLY A 225 15.54 -4.62 -6.94
N ASP A 226 16.70 -4.94 -6.35
CA ASP A 226 17.27 -6.30 -6.35
C ASP A 226 16.29 -7.32 -5.74
N LYS A 227 15.62 -6.93 -4.64
CA LYS A 227 14.67 -7.80 -3.96
C LYS A 227 13.31 -7.86 -4.65
N LEU A 228 12.86 -6.78 -5.29
CA LEU A 228 11.57 -6.74 -5.99
C LEU A 228 11.51 -7.67 -7.20
N GLN A 229 12.65 -8.09 -7.78
CA GLN A 229 12.65 -9.12 -8.82
C GLN A 229 11.98 -10.43 -8.35
N LEU A 230 12.05 -10.73 -7.05
CA LEU A 230 11.39 -11.90 -6.45
C LEU A 230 9.86 -11.85 -6.58
N ALA A 231 9.27 -10.66 -6.52
CA ALA A 231 7.82 -10.47 -6.58
C ALA A 231 7.24 -10.68 -7.98
N ARG A 232 8.07 -10.62 -9.05
CA ARG A 232 7.62 -10.76 -10.44
C ARG A 232 6.61 -9.68 -10.83
N LEU A 233 6.99 -8.43 -10.56
CA LEU A 233 6.24 -7.23 -10.88
C LEU A 233 5.99 -7.10 -12.39
N CYS A 234 4.89 -6.44 -12.74
CA CYS A 234 4.43 -6.31 -14.12
C CYS A 234 4.60 -4.87 -14.60
N SER A 235 5.44 -4.68 -15.60
CA SER A 235 5.75 -3.40 -16.24
C SER A 235 6.20 -3.68 -17.68
N GLY A 236 7.22 -2.98 -18.20
CA GLY A 236 7.77 -3.17 -19.54
C GLY A 236 8.39 -4.55 -19.77
N ASN A 237 8.63 -5.34 -18.71
CA ASN A 237 9.02 -6.74 -18.76
C ASN A 237 7.90 -7.70 -19.20
N PHE A 238 6.63 -7.31 -19.02
CA PHE A 238 5.46 -8.11 -19.37
C PHE A 238 4.71 -7.52 -20.56
N PHE A 239 4.50 -6.20 -20.57
CA PHE A 239 3.80 -5.50 -21.64
C PHE A 239 4.74 -5.22 -22.81
N LEU A 240 5.06 -6.24 -23.60
CA LEU A 240 6.08 -6.20 -24.67
C LEU A 240 5.67 -5.45 -25.95
N ASN A 241 4.44 -4.95 -26.03
CA ASN A 241 4.05 -4.08 -27.14
C ASN A 241 4.88 -2.80 -27.09
N GLU A 242 5.66 -2.53 -28.15
CA GLU A 242 6.61 -1.40 -28.21
C GLU A 242 5.99 -0.08 -27.73
N SER A 243 4.76 0.24 -28.15
CA SER A 243 4.09 1.49 -27.78
C SER A 243 3.76 1.62 -26.30
N LEU A 244 3.36 0.53 -25.62
CA LEU A 244 3.06 0.55 -24.18
C LEU A 244 4.34 0.38 -23.35
N ARG A 245 5.27 -0.46 -23.82
CA ARG A 245 6.55 -0.72 -23.17
C ARG A 245 7.35 0.57 -22.97
N GLU A 246 7.43 1.39 -24.01
CA GLU A 246 8.15 2.67 -23.98
C GLU A 246 7.52 3.68 -23.01
N LEU A 247 6.23 3.55 -22.68
CA LEU A 247 5.54 4.42 -21.72
C LEU A 247 5.71 3.97 -20.26
N LEU A 248 6.29 2.79 -20.02
CA LEU A 248 6.43 2.19 -18.69
C LEU A 248 7.80 2.40 -18.05
N GLY A 249 8.76 3.00 -18.76
CA GLY A 249 10.07 3.34 -18.20
C GLY A 249 10.77 4.45 -18.98
N SER A 250 11.73 5.12 -18.34
CA SER A 250 12.56 6.12 -19.02
C SER A 250 13.50 5.45 -20.02
N ALA A 251 13.80 6.14 -21.13
CA ALA A 251 14.77 5.67 -22.13
C ALA A 251 16.13 5.34 -21.49
N ASN A 252 16.60 6.19 -20.58
CA ASN A 252 17.85 5.97 -19.85
C ASN A 252 17.77 4.69 -19.00
N LEU A 253 16.65 4.38 -18.35
CA LEU A 253 16.55 3.16 -17.54
C LEU A 253 16.58 1.90 -18.41
N PHE A 254 15.98 1.94 -19.60
CA PHE A 254 16.10 0.86 -20.58
C PHE A 254 17.55 0.67 -21.07
N GLU A 255 18.25 1.76 -21.35
CA GLU A 255 19.61 1.71 -21.90
C GLU A 255 20.65 1.36 -20.84
N ASP A 256 20.69 2.14 -19.77
CA ASP A 256 21.70 2.05 -18.73
C ASP A 256 21.47 0.83 -17.83
N GLY A 257 20.22 0.53 -17.50
CA GLY A 257 19.88 -0.58 -16.64
C GLY A 257 20.24 -1.95 -17.23
N ALA A 258 20.24 -2.09 -18.56
CA ALA A 258 20.66 -3.31 -19.23
C ALA A 258 22.20 -3.48 -19.31
N LYS A 259 22.96 -2.38 -19.19
CA LYS A 259 24.43 -2.35 -19.37
C LYS A 259 25.20 -2.27 -18.06
N GLN A 260 24.62 -1.62 -17.06
CA GLN A 260 25.24 -1.43 -15.75
C GLN A 260 25.07 -2.67 -14.88
N GLU A 261 25.95 -2.82 -13.89
CA GLU A 261 25.87 -3.86 -12.87
C GLU A 261 25.96 -3.23 -11.48
N ASN A 262 25.24 -3.80 -10.52
CA ASN A 262 25.22 -3.36 -9.11
C ASN A 262 24.84 -1.87 -8.92
N THR A 263 23.97 -1.33 -9.76
CA THR A 263 23.42 0.04 -9.62
C THR A 263 21.91 0.01 -9.38
N SER A 264 21.34 1.11 -8.88
CA SER A 264 19.88 1.26 -8.80
C SER A 264 19.20 1.12 -10.16
N ALA A 265 19.86 1.57 -11.24
CA ALA A 265 19.37 1.42 -12.60
C ALA A 265 19.29 -0.06 -13.02
N SER A 266 20.36 -0.84 -12.82
CA SER A 266 20.34 -2.27 -13.15
C SER A 266 19.32 -3.04 -12.30
N ALA A 267 19.24 -2.74 -11.00
CA ALA A 267 18.31 -3.37 -10.08
C ALA A 267 16.84 -3.19 -10.51
N PHE A 268 16.42 -1.95 -10.81
CA PHE A 268 15.05 -1.68 -11.24
C PHE A 268 14.78 -2.13 -12.68
N TYR A 269 15.77 -2.08 -13.57
CA TYR A 269 15.63 -2.65 -14.91
C TYR A 269 15.32 -4.16 -14.83
N HIS A 270 16.08 -4.93 -14.06
CA HIS A 270 15.85 -6.37 -13.90
C HIS A 270 14.54 -6.72 -13.18
N ALA A 271 14.03 -5.83 -12.33
CA ALA A 271 12.76 -6.03 -11.64
C ALA A 271 11.54 -5.67 -12.52
N LEU A 272 11.66 -4.68 -13.40
CA LEU A 272 10.51 -4.05 -14.06
C LEU A 272 10.54 -4.08 -15.60
N LEU A 273 11.71 -4.04 -16.23
CA LEU A 273 11.83 -3.79 -17.68
C LEU A 273 12.49 -4.93 -18.47
N ASP A 274 13.23 -5.81 -17.78
CA ASP A 274 13.88 -6.97 -18.38
C ASP A 274 12.88 -8.08 -18.69
N GLN A 275 12.73 -8.40 -19.98
CA GLN A 275 11.85 -9.47 -20.45
C GLN A 275 12.38 -10.88 -20.12
N TYR A 276 13.68 -11.01 -19.83
CA TYR A 276 14.34 -12.28 -19.56
C TYR A 276 14.52 -12.49 -18.07
N LEU A 277 13.40 -12.71 -17.38
CA LEU A 277 13.43 -13.00 -15.95
C LEU A 277 14.18 -14.31 -15.66
N PRO A 278 15.04 -14.35 -14.63
CA PRO A 278 15.70 -15.59 -14.21
C PRO A 278 14.67 -16.68 -13.87
N VAL A 279 14.93 -17.92 -14.28
CA VAL A 279 14.11 -19.07 -13.89
C VAL A 279 14.21 -19.26 -12.38
N GLN A 280 13.07 -19.37 -11.68
CA GLN A 280 13.09 -19.67 -10.25
C GLN A 280 13.36 -21.15 -10.01
N MET A 281 14.44 -21.45 -9.31
CA MET A 281 14.81 -22.80 -8.90
C MET A 281 14.11 -23.16 -7.58
N PRO A 282 13.74 -24.43 -7.32
CA PRO A 282 13.06 -24.82 -6.08
C PRO A 282 13.80 -24.38 -4.79
N SER A 283 15.13 -24.26 -4.84
CA SER A 283 15.98 -23.80 -3.74
C SER A 283 15.98 -22.28 -3.53
N ASP A 284 15.48 -21.50 -4.49
CA ASP A 284 15.46 -20.04 -4.38
C ASP A 284 14.57 -19.61 -3.20
N PRO A 285 14.84 -18.46 -2.57
CA PRO A 285 13.98 -17.93 -1.53
C PRO A 285 12.55 -17.69 -2.04
N MET A 286 11.55 -17.88 -1.19
CA MET A 286 10.14 -17.59 -1.49
C MET A 286 9.69 -16.23 -0.91
N LYS A 287 10.49 -15.66 -0.01
CA LYS A 287 10.32 -14.31 0.54
C LYS A 287 11.67 -13.63 0.73
N ALA A 288 11.68 -12.32 0.85
CA ALA A 288 12.83 -11.56 1.31
C ALA A 288 12.39 -10.53 2.34
N GLU A 289 13.16 -10.44 3.43
CA GLU A 289 12.93 -9.49 4.52
C GLU A 289 14.17 -8.66 4.75
N PHE A 290 13.98 -7.34 4.86
CA PHE A 290 15.09 -6.41 5.05
C PHE A 290 14.58 -5.07 5.57
N ARG A 291 15.51 -4.17 5.88
CA ARG A 291 15.23 -2.81 6.30
C ARG A 291 15.79 -1.84 5.29
N LEU A 292 15.06 -0.77 5.03
CA LEU A 292 15.53 0.36 4.24
C LEU A 292 15.60 1.60 5.11
N LYS A 293 16.71 2.31 5.04
CA LYS A 293 16.82 3.65 5.61
C LYS A 293 16.09 4.64 4.71
N LEU A 294 15.19 5.41 5.30
CA LEU A 294 14.49 6.49 4.64
C LEU A 294 15.35 7.75 4.62
N SER A 295 15.26 8.50 3.53
CA SER A 295 15.96 9.76 3.36
C SER A 295 15.02 10.91 3.72
N GLY A 296 15.13 11.43 4.93
CA GLY A 296 14.44 12.65 5.33
C GLY A 296 15.15 13.90 4.83
N SER A 297 14.40 14.96 4.55
CA SER A 297 15.01 16.29 4.51
C SER A 297 15.46 16.64 5.94
N HIS A 298 16.74 16.94 6.12
CA HIS A 298 17.15 17.71 7.29
C HIS A 298 16.43 19.04 7.19
N VAL A 299 15.28 19.18 7.83
CA VAL A 299 14.76 20.50 8.14
C VAL A 299 15.78 21.07 9.12
N GLU A 300 16.73 21.86 8.61
CA GLU A 300 17.35 22.89 9.43
C GLU A 300 16.19 23.69 10.01
N LYS A 301 15.78 23.35 11.25
CA LYS A 301 14.92 24.23 12.01
C LYS A 301 15.63 25.56 12.00
N SER A 302 15.06 26.53 11.30
CA SER A 302 15.46 27.93 11.39
C SER A 302 15.76 28.21 12.86
N LYS A 303 17.01 28.58 13.16
CA LYS A 303 17.48 28.93 14.50
C LYS A 303 16.85 30.26 14.91
N VAL A 304 15.53 30.32 15.00
CA VAL A 304 14.84 31.39 15.71
C VAL A 304 14.94 31.02 17.18
N TYR A 305 15.98 31.54 17.82
CA TYR A 305 16.12 31.53 19.27
C TYR A 305 14.86 32.17 19.89
N LYS A 306 13.93 31.34 20.36
CA LYS A 306 12.99 31.76 21.40
C LYS A 306 13.75 31.71 22.73
N PRO A 307 13.78 32.80 23.53
CA PRO A 307 14.32 32.74 24.87
C PRO A 307 13.60 31.64 25.65
N LEU A 308 14.37 30.73 26.27
CA LEU A 308 13.82 29.74 27.19
C LEU A 308 13.17 30.50 28.36
N ALA A 309 11.97 30.06 28.77
CA ALA A 309 11.39 30.55 30.02
C ALA A 309 12.27 30.10 31.20
N GLU A 310 12.29 30.89 32.27
CA GLU A 310 13.09 30.64 33.46
C GLU A 310 12.78 29.25 34.03
N GLY A 311 13.80 28.38 34.14
CA GLY A 311 13.67 26.99 34.62
C GLY A 311 13.60 25.90 33.54
N GLN A 312 13.52 26.26 32.25
CA GLN A 312 13.49 25.26 31.17
C GLN A 312 14.90 24.76 30.83
N LYS A 313 15.20 23.47 31.09
CA LYS A 313 16.45 22.84 30.66
C LYS A 313 16.40 22.58 29.15
N LEU A 314 17.52 22.78 28.47
CA LEU A 314 17.75 22.32 27.10
C LEU A 314 17.51 20.81 27.04
N ALA A 315 16.39 20.39 26.45
CA ALA A 315 16.28 19.03 25.97
C ALA A 315 17.33 18.86 24.87
N ASN A 316 18.22 17.88 25.02
CA ASN A 316 19.03 17.41 23.91
C ASN A 316 18.03 16.91 22.86
N PHE A 317 17.82 17.70 21.80
CA PHE A 317 17.13 17.23 20.61
C PHE A 317 18.04 16.16 20.02
N SER A 318 17.72 14.90 20.27
CA SER A 318 18.30 13.79 19.53
C SER A 318 18.11 14.09 18.05
N LEU A 319 19.20 13.97 17.28
CA LEU A 319 19.13 13.73 15.85
C LEU A 319 18.01 12.71 15.64
N LEU A 320 17.00 13.05 14.82
CA LEU A 320 15.95 12.10 14.46
C LEU A 320 16.66 10.81 14.05
N GLU A 321 16.40 9.72 14.77
CA GLU A 321 16.91 8.40 14.45
C GLU A 321 16.64 8.14 12.96
N ASP A 322 17.62 7.57 12.25
CA ASP A 322 17.45 7.21 10.85
C ASP A 322 16.12 6.44 10.70
N GLU A 323 15.08 7.08 10.14
CA GLU A 323 13.78 6.42 10.00
C GLU A 323 13.97 5.19 9.12
N GLU A 324 13.55 4.02 9.60
CA GLU A 324 13.65 2.77 8.87
C GLU A 324 12.25 2.24 8.53
N VAL A 325 12.14 1.60 7.37
CA VAL A 325 10.98 0.80 6.99
C VAL A 325 11.39 -0.67 6.91
N ARG A 326 10.60 -1.56 7.52
CA ARG A 326 10.75 -3.00 7.29
C ARG A 326 10.02 -3.38 6.00
N VAL A 327 10.68 -4.16 5.16
CA VAL A 327 10.16 -4.56 3.85
C VAL A 327 10.07 -6.08 3.79
N LEU A 328 8.90 -6.57 3.43
CA LEU A 328 8.67 -7.95 3.03
C LEU A 328 8.39 -7.98 1.52
N VAL A 329 9.16 -8.77 0.77
CA VAL A 329 8.86 -9.09 -0.62
C VAL A 329 8.46 -10.54 -0.72
N LYS A 330 7.26 -10.79 -1.22
CA LYS A 330 6.67 -12.12 -1.38
C LYS A 330 6.80 -12.59 -2.84
N SER A 331 7.25 -13.83 -3.02
CA SER A 331 7.22 -14.54 -4.30
C SER A 331 5.82 -15.13 -4.60
N PRO A 332 5.44 -15.28 -5.87
CA PRO A 332 4.29 -16.12 -6.27
C PRO A 332 4.32 -17.54 -5.69
N ARG A 333 5.52 -18.12 -5.51
CA ARG A 333 5.71 -19.48 -4.99
C ARG A 333 5.41 -19.62 -3.49
N ALA A 334 5.38 -18.52 -2.76
CA ALA A 334 5.01 -18.52 -1.35
C ALA A 334 3.49 -18.69 -1.20
N ALA A 335 2.99 -19.91 -1.37
CA ALA A 335 1.56 -20.25 -1.34
C ALA A 335 0.98 -20.26 0.09
N VAL A 336 1.04 -19.11 0.77
CA VAL A 336 0.54 -18.87 2.11
C VAL A 336 -0.27 -17.57 2.13
N PRO A 337 -1.22 -17.39 3.08
CA PRO A 337 -1.96 -16.15 3.21
C PRO A 337 -1.01 -14.95 3.41
N PRO A 338 -1.04 -13.89 2.60
CA PRO A 338 0.04 -12.89 2.59
C PRO A 338 0.31 -12.20 3.92
N TRP A 339 -0.70 -11.99 4.76
CA TRP A 339 -0.53 -11.31 6.06
C TRP A 339 -0.02 -12.23 7.18
N THR A 340 0.05 -13.55 6.98
CA THR A 340 0.76 -14.44 7.92
C THR A 340 2.27 -14.23 7.83
N LEU A 341 2.80 -13.95 6.62
CA LEU A 341 4.19 -13.56 6.42
C LEU A 341 4.49 -12.20 7.08
N VAL A 342 3.53 -11.27 7.04
CA VAL A 342 3.68 -9.97 7.72
C VAL A 342 3.72 -10.16 9.23
N ALA A 343 2.80 -10.96 9.78
CA ALA A 343 2.77 -11.27 11.20
C ALA A 343 4.06 -11.93 11.68
N GLU A 344 4.60 -12.87 10.90
CA GLU A 344 5.86 -13.55 11.19
C GLU A 344 7.09 -12.61 11.08
N MET A 345 7.21 -11.80 10.02
CA MET A 345 8.30 -10.79 9.90
C MET A 345 8.31 -9.80 11.09
N LEU A 346 7.11 -9.45 11.59
CA LEU A 346 6.95 -8.48 12.66
C LEU A 346 6.95 -9.10 14.05
N ASP A 347 6.95 -10.44 14.15
CA ASP A 347 6.82 -11.18 15.41
C ASP A 347 5.64 -10.64 16.24
N SER A 348 4.47 -10.53 15.60
CA SER A 348 3.32 -9.84 16.18
C SER A 348 1.99 -10.25 15.57
N ASP A 349 0.95 -10.15 16.39
CA ASP A 349 -0.43 -10.16 15.93
C ASP A 349 -0.73 -8.94 15.07
N VAL A 350 -1.54 -9.11 14.03
CA VAL A 350 -1.92 -8.03 13.12
C VAL A 350 -3.42 -7.94 12.95
N SER A 351 -3.91 -6.70 12.88
CA SER A 351 -5.26 -6.38 12.46
C SER A 351 -5.20 -5.72 11.09
N VAL A 352 -5.98 -6.20 10.13
CA VAL A 352 -5.80 -5.90 8.71
C VAL A 352 -7.12 -5.44 8.09
N ALA A 353 -7.11 -4.30 7.41
CA ALA A 353 -8.16 -3.97 6.47
C ALA A 353 -7.88 -4.82 5.22
N SER A 354 -8.61 -5.92 5.06
CA SER A 354 -8.34 -6.91 4.01
C SER A 354 -9.60 -7.43 3.31
N TRP A 355 -9.44 -7.86 2.06
CA TRP A 355 -10.49 -8.48 1.27
C TRP A 355 -10.53 -9.99 1.53
N TRP A 356 -11.71 -10.49 1.84
CA TRP A 356 -12.08 -11.90 1.80
C TRP A 356 -13.37 -12.06 1.02
N ASP A 357 -13.54 -13.17 0.31
CA ASP A 357 -14.75 -13.41 -0.48
C ASP A 357 -15.95 -13.59 0.46
N GLY A 358 -16.80 -12.56 0.55
CA GLY A 358 -17.92 -12.50 1.48
C GLY A 358 -18.92 -13.65 1.37
N SER A 359 -18.89 -14.42 0.28
CA SER A 359 -19.73 -15.62 0.11
C SER A 359 -19.24 -16.83 0.92
N TYR A 360 -18.00 -16.79 1.41
CA TYR A 360 -17.29 -17.89 2.07
C TYR A 360 -16.99 -17.59 3.55
N GLY A 361 -17.29 -16.37 3.99
CA GLY A 361 -17.00 -15.86 5.33
C GLY A 361 -15.73 -15.01 5.38
N ILE A 362 -15.47 -14.44 6.55
CA ILE A 362 -14.29 -13.61 6.83
C ILE A 362 -13.43 -14.41 7.82
N PRO A 363 -12.59 -15.35 7.35
CA PRO A 363 -11.77 -16.13 8.26
C PRO A 363 -10.72 -15.19 8.86
N THR A 364 -10.88 -14.97 10.16
CA THR A 364 -9.83 -14.44 11.00
C THR A 364 -8.99 -15.63 11.47
N ILE A 365 -7.68 -15.49 11.42
CA ILE A 365 -6.77 -16.51 11.97
C ILE A 365 -6.52 -16.12 13.42
N CYS A 366 -6.93 -16.97 14.36
CA CYS A 366 -6.65 -16.76 15.78
C CYS A 366 -5.56 -17.72 16.22
N ALA A 367 -4.52 -17.20 16.84
CA ALA A 367 -3.49 -18.05 17.38
C ALA A 367 -3.97 -18.75 18.66
N GLY A 368 -3.50 -19.98 18.82
CA GLY A 368 -4.06 -20.94 19.77
C GLY A 368 -5.18 -21.82 19.17
N ASP A 369 -5.83 -21.42 18.08
CA ASP A 369 -6.72 -22.34 17.34
C ASP A 369 -5.89 -23.34 16.55
N VAL A 370 -6.29 -24.63 16.59
CA VAL A 370 -5.60 -25.74 15.93
C VAL A 370 -6.08 -25.88 14.48
N TYR A 371 -5.14 -25.76 13.54
CA TYR A 371 -5.42 -25.80 12.09
C TYR A 371 -5.00 -27.11 11.41
N THR A 372 -4.28 -28.01 12.10
CA THR A 372 -3.79 -29.28 11.53
C THR A 372 -4.88 -30.18 10.96
N ASN A 373 -6.09 -30.11 11.53
CA ASN A 373 -7.23 -30.90 11.08
C ASN A 373 -8.04 -30.23 9.95
N SER A 374 -7.71 -29.00 9.59
CA SER A 374 -8.36 -28.28 8.50
C SER A 374 -7.76 -28.66 7.14
N PRO A 375 -8.54 -28.65 6.04
CA PRO A 375 -7.99 -28.90 4.71
C PRO A 375 -6.84 -27.96 4.36
N HIS A 376 -5.76 -28.55 3.85
CA HIS A 376 -4.48 -27.88 3.59
C HIS A 376 -3.91 -27.12 4.79
N GLU A 377 -4.34 -27.41 6.01
CA GLU A 377 -3.92 -26.71 7.23
C GLU A 377 -4.10 -25.20 7.14
N PHE A 378 -5.16 -24.75 6.43
CA PHE A 378 -5.41 -23.34 6.08
C PHE A 378 -4.24 -22.64 5.36
N CYS A 379 -3.32 -23.42 4.79
CA CYS A 379 -2.09 -22.95 4.18
C CYS A 379 -1.17 -22.21 5.18
N LEU A 380 -1.23 -22.61 6.45
CA LEU A 380 -0.48 -22.02 7.57
C LEU A 380 0.75 -22.83 7.98
N ASN A 381 1.15 -23.82 7.18
CA ASN A 381 2.29 -24.68 7.50
C ASN A 381 3.17 -24.91 6.25
N ASN A 382 4.07 -23.97 6.00
CA ASN A 382 5.04 -24.01 4.92
C ASN A 382 6.41 -23.50 5.41
N PRO A 383 7.28 -24.41 5.89
CA PRO A 383 8.61 -24.09 6.43
C PRO A 383 9.51 -23.27 5.50
N LEU A 384 9.38 -23.46 4.17
CA LEU A 384 10.18 -22.70 3.18
C LEU A 384 9.86 -21.20 3.18
N THR A 385 8.74 -20.82 3.78
CA THR A 385 8.29 -19.44 3.92
C THR A 385 8.42 -18.91 5.34
N GLY A 386 8.79 -19.75 6.33
CA GLY A 386 8.80 -19.40 7.75
C GLY A 386 7.42 -19.38 8.42
N VAL A 387 6.33 -19.50 7.65
CA VAL A 387 4.97 -19.64 8.19
C VAL A 387 4.78 -21.08 8.63
N GLU A 388 4.80 -21.32 9.94
CA GLU A 388 4.66 -22.65 10.54
C GLU A 388 3.62 -22.64 11.65
N LEU A 389 2.90 -23.75 11.79
CA LEU A 389 2.07 -23.99 12.95
C LEU A 389 2.95 -24.35 14.15
N ASN A 390 2.49 -24.04 15.36
CA ASN A 390 3.08 -24.50 16.60
C ASN A 390 3.07 -26.04 16.68
N VAL A 391 3.82 -26.59 17.63
CA VAL A 391 3.92 -28.05 17.86
C VAL A 391 2.55 -28.71 18.11
N ASP A 392 1.62 -27.98 18.73
CA ASP A 392 0.24 -28.43 18.99
C ASP A 392 -0.70 -28.24 17.78
N GLY A 393 -0.18 -27.77 16.65
CA GLY A 393 -0.93 -27.49 15.44
C GLY A 393 -1.64 -26.14 15.42
N SER A 394 -1.40 -25.29 16.42
CA SER A 394 -2.02 -23.97 16.49
C SER A 394 -1.30 -22.92 15.65
N ALA A 395 -2.02 -21.91 15.16
CA ALA A 395 -1.36 -20.75 14.55
C ALA A 395 -0.53 -20.00 15.62
N PRO A 396 0.60 -19.36 15.25
CA PRO A 396 1.44 -18.60 16.18
C PRO A 396 0.98 -17.15 16.40
N TYR A 397 0.36 -16.52 15.40
CA TYR A 397 -0.10 -15.13 15.46
C TYR A 397 -1.57 -14.97 15.05
N ASN A 398 -2.21 -13.93 15.57
CA ASN A 398 -3.53 -13.50 15.12
C ASN A 398 -3.38 -12.72 13.82
N ILE A 399 -4.22 -13.04 12.83
CA ILE A 399 -4.46 -12.20 11.65
C ILE A 399 -5.95 -11.91 11.61
N GLU A 400 -6.32 -10.74 12.13
CA GLU A 400 -7.71 -10.35 12.33
C GLU A 400 -8.17 -9.31 11.32
N ASN A 401 -9.34 -9.53 10.74
CA ASN A 401 -9.90 -8.57 9.78
C ASN A 401 -10.59 -7.41 10.51
N LEU A 402 -10.23 -6.21 10.10
CA LEU A 402 -10.95 -4.99 10.43
C LEU A 402 -12.24 -4.93 9.60
N MET A 403 -13.30 -4.46 10.24
CA MET A 403 -14.65 -4.47 9.65
C MET A 403 -15.04 -3.09 9.15
N GLN A 404 -14.74 -2.04 9.91
CA GLN A 404 -15.29 -0.72 9.64
C GLN A 404 -14.29 0.37 10.06
N ALA A 405 -14.29 1.44 9.29
CA ALA A 405 -13.63 2.68 9.66
C ALA A 405 -14.67 3.80 9.75
N THR A 406 -14.41 4.74 10.67
CA THR A 406 -15.19 5.97 10.81
C THR A 406 -14.23 7.13 11.01
N TRP A 407 -14.38 8.17 10.20
CA TRP A 407 -13.66 9.43 10.37
C TRP A 407 -14.59 10.50 10.92
N HIS A 408 -14.17 11.15 12.00
CA HIS A 408 -14.87 12.28 12.58
C HIS A 408 -14.36 13.58 11.95
N MET A 409 -15.25 14.30 11.28
CA MET A 409 -14.89 15.55 10.61
C MET A 409 -14.59 16.65 11.64
N SER A 410 -13.52 17.40 11.41
CA SER A 410 -13.02 18.45 12.31
C SER A 410 -13.97 19.64 12.46
N ASP A 411 -14.78 19.89 11.41
CA ASP A 411 -15.79 20.94 11.34
C ASP A 411 -17.11 20.57 12.05
N GLY A 412 -17.20 19.37 12.64
CA GLY A 412 -18.40 18.86 13.29
C GLY A 412 -19.49 18.39 12.31
N SER A 413 -19.18 18.28 11.01
CA SER A 413 -20.07 17.66 10.03
C SER A 413 -20.23 16.15 10.25
N THR A 414 -21.05 15.50 9.42
CA THR A 414 -21.41 14.09 9.56
C THR A 414 -20.19 13.17 9.52
N ASN A 415 -20.14 12.20 10.44
CA ASN A 415 -19.12 11.14 10.44
C ASN A 415 -19.11 10.38 9.11
N LEU A 416 -17.91 10.08 8.61
CA LEU A 416 -17.71 9.32 7.38
C LEU A 416 -17.41 7.88 7.74
N THR A 417 -18.36 6.97 7.54
CA THR A 417 -18.19 5.56 7.88
C THR A 417 -18.11 4.70 6.62
N TRP A 418 -17.18 3.76 6.55
CA TRP A 418 -17.06 2.84 5.41
C TRP A 418 -16.55 1.46 5.81
N GLN A 419 -16.75 0.48 4.92
CA GLN A 419 -16.35 -0.91 5.16
C GLN A 419 -14.84 -1.07 4.98
N LEU A 420 -14.19 -1.77 5.90
CA LEU A 420 -12.79 -2.20 5.75
C LEU A 420 -12.67 -3.59 5.14
N VAL A 421 -13.76 -4.35 5.11
CA VAL A 421 -13.87 -5.59 4.35
C VAL A 421 -13.90 -5.28 2.86
N GLY A 422 -13.10 -6.00 2.09
CA GLY A 422 -13.18 -5.90 0.64
C GLY A 422 -14.48 -6.49 0.09
N GLY A 423 -14.92 -5.98 -1.04
CA GLY A 423 -16.16 -6.41 -1.69
C GLY A 423 -16.66 -5.40 -2.70
N ARG A 424 -17.51 -5.84 -3.63
CA ARG A 424 -18.11 -4.99 -4.68
C ARG A 424 -19.33 -4.22 -4.18
N VAL A 425 -19.21 -3.62 -3.00
CA VAL A 425 -20.24 -2.74 -2.41
C VAL A 425 -19.79 -1.28 -2.55
N PRO A 426 -20.73 -0.31 -2.65
CA PRO A 426 -20.37 1.08 -2.96
C PRO A 426 -19.44 1.76 -1.96
N ASP A 427 -19.48 1.32 -0.70
CA ASP A 427 -18.64 1.76 0.42
C ASP A 427 -17.48 0.78 0.71
N GLY A 428 -17.14 -0.07 -0.26
CA GLY A 428 -16.13 -1.11 -0.14
C GLY A 428 -14.68 -0.60 -0.23
N ASN A 429 -13.73 -1.52 0.01
CA ASN A 429 -12.32 -1.22 0.15
C ASN A 429 -11.44 -2.19 -0.68
N HIS A 430 -10.31 -1.72 -1.21
CA HIS A 430 -9.29 -2.59 -1.81
C HIS A 430 -8.49 -3.36 -0.76
N ALA A 431 -8.42 -2.80 0.45
CA ALA A 431 -8.13 -3.52 1.68
C ALA A 431 -6.74 -4.16 1.69
N LYS A 432 -5.70 -3.33 1.81
CA LYS A 432 -4.29 -3.75 1.80
C LYS A 432 -3.42 -2.94 2.75
N TRP A 433 -3.93 -2.70 3.95
CA TRP A 433 -3.18 -2.08 5.02
C TRP A 433 -3.58 -2.68 6.37
N GLY A 434 -2.72 -2.54 7.37
CA GLY A 434 -2.95 -3.09 8.69
C GLY A 434 -2.01 -2.51 9.71
N LEU A 435 -2.20 -2.91 10.96
CA LEU A 435 -1.38 -2.50 12.08
C LEU A 435 -1.15 -3.69 13.01
N THR A 436 -0.01 -3.70 13.68
CA THR A 436 0.26 -4.66 14.75
C THR A 436 -0.68 -4.42 15.93
N THR A 437 -1.10 -5.49 16.57
CA THR A 437 -2.08 -5.44 17.66
C THR A 437 -1.78 -6.57 18.65
N PRO A 438 -0.60 -6.56 19.28
CA PRO A 438 -0.12 -7.68 20.10
C PRO A 438 -1.13 -8.03 21.19
N ARG A 439 -1.44 -9.33 21.34
CA ARG A 439 -2.37 -9.81 22.39
C ARG A 439 -1.84 -9.62 23.83
N PHE A 440 -0.53 -9.49 23.99
CA PHE A 440 0.15 -9.30 25.27
C PHE A 440 1.07 -8.07 25.18
N GLY A 441 0.90 -7.09 26.06
CA GLY A 441 1.81 -5.93 26.18
C GLY A 441 1.27 -4.61 25.61
N HIS A 442 2.05 -3.54 25.79
CA HIS A 442 1.72 -2.18 25.32
C HIS A 442 2.10 -2.00 23.85
N ALA A 443 1.20 -1.40 23.07
CA ALA A 443 1.33 -1.18 21.63
C ALA A 443 2.62 -0.44 21.22
N ASP A 444 3.20 0.39 22.10
CA ASP A 444 4.25 1.35 21.76
C ASP A 444 5.57 0.75 21.25
N SER A 445 6.01 -0.41 21.75
CA SER A 445 7.31 -1.01 21.36
C SER A 445 7.24 -1.81 20.06
N ASN A 446 6.04 -2.10 19.57
CA ASN A 446 5.80 -2.86 18.35
C ASN A 446 4.74 -2.19 17.47
N ALA A 447 4.64 -0.85 17.47
CA ALA A 447 3.59 -0.06 16.80
C ALA A 447 3.85 0.10 15.27
N TYR A 448 3.82 -0.99 14.53
CA TYR A 448 3.94 -0.97 13.08
C TYR A 448 2.61 -0.66 12.40
N VAL A 449 2.68 0.19 11.37
CA VAL A 449 1.63 0.34 10.36
C VAL A 449 2.17 -0.18 9.03
N THR A 450 1.44 -1.11 8.43
CA THR A 450 1.86 -1.83 7.23
C THR A 450 0.95 -1.50 6.04
N PHE A 451 1.55 -1.20 4.89
CA PHE A 451 0.88 -1.03 3.61
C PHE A 451 1.40 -2.08 2.63
N GLY A 452 0.51 -2.72 1.85
CA GLY A 452 0.86 -3.91 1.06
C GLY A 452 0.26 -3.98 -0.33
N ASP A 453 0.85 -4.80 -1.19
CA ASP A 453 0.33 -5.09 -2.53
C ASP A 453 -0.78 -6.15 -2.52
N LEU A 454 -0.87 -6.93 -1.45
CA LEU A 454 -1.75 -8.09 -1.38
C LEU A 454 -2.74 -7.96 -0.22
N ASN A 455 -3.99 -8.27 -0.51
CA ASN A 455 -4.99 -8.56 0.51
C ASN A 455 -4.92 -10.04 0.90
N MET A 456 -5.88 -10.53 1.67
CA MET A 456 -5.91 -11.91 2.16
C MET A 456 -6.80 -12.85 1.33
N GLU A 457 -7.35 -12.39 0.21
CA GLU A 457 -8.20 -13.23 -0.63
C GLU A 457 -7.41 -14.45 -1.13
N GLY A 458 -7.96 -15.64 -0.91
CA GLY A 458 -7.28 -16.90 -1.11
C GLY A 458 -7.97 -18.03 -0.35
N PHE A 459 -7.23 -19.06 0.04
CA PHE A 459 -7.76 -20.18 0.80
C PHE A 459 -8.32 -19.69 2.15
N PRO A 460 -9.48 -20.20 2.64
CA PRO A 460 -10.28 -21.30 2.12
C PRO A 460 -11.27 -20.95 1.00
N CYS A 461 -11.31 -19.69 0.53
CA CYS A 461 -12.18 -19.29 -0.57
C CYS A 461 -11.71 -19.88 -1.92
N SER A 462 -10.40 -20.15 -2.05
CA SER A 462 -9.84 -20.93 -3.16
C SER A 462 -9.78 -22.43 -2.86
N LYS A 463 -9.76 -23.26 -3.91
CA LYS A 463 -9.57 -24.72 -3.82
C LYS A 463 -8.11 -25.14 -3.55
N ALA A 464 -7.17 -24.21 -3.58
CA ALA A 464 -5.74 -24.47 -3.46
C ALA A 464 -5.03 -23.30 -2.78
N CYS A 465 -3.91 -23.59 -2.09
CA CYS A 465 -3.13 -22.60 -1.36
C CYS A 465 -2.49 -21.51 -2.24
N ASN A 466 -2.25 -21.78 -3.52
CA ASN A 466 -1.77 -20.77 -4.46
C ASN A 466 -2.91 -20.03 -5.18
N GLY A 467 -4.17 -20.22 -4.76
CA GLY A 467 -5.31 -19.50 -5.32
C GLY A 467 -5.33 -18.04 -4.88
N SER A 468 -5.78 -17.16 -5.78
CA SER A 468 -5.84 -15.71 -5.59
C SER A 468 -4.53 -15.12 -5.04
N GLN A 469 -4.54 -14.27 -4.00
CA GLN A 469 -3.37 -13.50 -3.59
C GLN A 469 -2.25 -14.36 -3.00
N ALA A 470 -2.59 -15.54 -2.46
CA ALA A 470 -1.60 -16.45 -1.89
C ALA A 470 -0.65 -17.01 -2.96
N GLY A 471 -1.06 -17.16 -4.22
CA GLY A 471 -0.17 -17.53 -5.34
C GLY A 471 0.46 -16.36 -6.08
N ARG A 472 0.37 -15.13 -5.53
CA ARG A 472 0.83 -13.91 -6.20
C ARG A 472 2.00 -13.28 -5.46
N GLY A 473 2.85 -12.61 -6.21
CA GLY A 473 3.93 -11.81 -5.64
C GLY A 473 3.48 -10.40 -5.26
N GLY A 474 4.30 -9.74 -4.46
CA GLY A 474 4.03 -8.37 -4.01
C GLY A 474 4.97 -7.96 -2.88
N SER A 475 4.82 -6.73 -2.42
CA SER A 475 5.61 -6.15 -1.34
C SER A 475 4.74 -5.57 -0.23
N PHE A 476 5.31 -5.50 0.97
CA PHE A 476 4.74 -4.86 2.15
C PHE A 476 5.78 -3.97 2.80
N PHE A 477 5.35 -2.81 3.28
CA PHE A 477 6.19 -1.81 3.93
C PHE A 477 5.59 -1.49 5.30
N SER A 478 6.34 -1.82 6.35
CA SER A 478 5.94 -1.66 7.74
C SER A 478 6.75 -0.54 8.40
N LEU A 479 6.05 0.54 8.79
CA LEU A 479 6.61 1.72 9.45
C LEU A 479 6.42 1.59 10.96
N MET A 480 7.51 1.60 11.74
CA MET A 480 7.43 1.67 13.20
C MET A 480 7.13 3.12 13.60
N GLN A 481 5.85 3.45 13.78
CA GLN A 481 5.40 4.82 13.98
C GLN A 481 4.26 4.84 15.01
N PRO A 482 4.56 4.93 16.33
CA PRO A 482 3.55 4.87 17.39
C PRO A 482 2.42 5.89 17.23
N ARG A 483 2.72 7.11 16.78
CA ARG A 483 1.69 8.15 16.53
C ARG A 483 0.79 7.80 15.35
N LEU A 484 1.34 7.19 14.29
CA LEU A 484 0.57 6.80 13.10
C LEU A 484 -0.34 5.62 13.44
N HIS A 485 0.22 4.65 14.15
CA HIS A 485 -0.48 3.51 14.70
C HIS A 485 -1.65 3.95 15.59
N LYS A 486 -1.38 4.81 16.59
CA LYS A 486 -2.42 5.36 17.48
C LYS A 486 -3.50 6.11 16.71
N SER A 487 -3.12 6.90 15.71
CA SER A 487 -4.08 7.62 14.87
C SER A 487 -5.00 6.68 14.09
N LEU A 488 -4.48 5.57 13.56
CA LEU A 488 -5.33 4.52 12.97
C LEU A 488 -6.25 3.89 14.01
N ALA A 489 -5.68 3.46 15.13
CA ALA A 489 -6.40 2.74 16.17
C ALA A 489 -7.54 3.54 16.80
N ASP A 490 -7.30 4.82 17.09
CA ASP A 490 -8.23 5.65 17.86
C ASP A 490 -9.13 6.51 16.97
N SER A 491 -8.67 6.90 15.77
CA SER A 491 -9.36 7.91 14.95
C SER A 491 -9.91 7.39 13.63
N VAL A 492 -9.51 6.19 13.20
CA VAL A 492 -9.96 5.62 11.91
C VAL A 492 -10.72 4.32 12.13
N ILE A 493 -10.15 3.37 12.87
CA ILE A 493 -10.74 2.04 13.03
C ILE A 493 -11.90 2.11 14.01
N SER A 494 -13.10 1.78 13.54
CA SER A 494 -14.33 1.81 14.36
C SER A 494 -14.96 0.43 14.57
N GLY A 495 -14.47 -0.61 13.90
CA GLY A 495 -15.00 -1.95 14.05
C GLY A 495 -14.05 -3.07 13.63
N ALA A 496 -14.13 -4.18 14.38
CA ALA A 496 -13.49 -5.46 14.10
C ALA A 496 -14.51 -6.61 14.26
N CYS A 497 -14.12 -7.82 13.85
CA CYS A 497 -14.93 -9.03 14.10
C CYS A 497 -15.14 -9.24 15.61
N ARG A 498 -16.33 -9.74 15.99
CA ARG A 498 -16.65 -10.09 17.40
C ARG A 498 -17.64 -11.25 17.49
N CYS A 499 -17.53 -12.08 18.52
CA CYS A 499 -18.39 -13.27 18.67
C CYS A 499 -19.76 -13.01 19.27
N SER A 500 -19.96 -11.87 19.94
CA SER A 500 -21.25 -11.44 20.51
C SER A 500 -21.22 -9.93 20.80
N PRO A 501 -22.38 -9.25 20.87
CA PRO A 501 -22.45 -7.87 21.35
C PRO A 501 -21.95 -7.80 22.81
N PRO A 502 -21.17 -6.78 23.20
CA PRO A 502 -20.69 -6.66 24.57
C PRO A 502 -21.86 -6.54 25.54
N THR A 503 -21.83 -7.32 26.62
CA THR A 503 -22.79 -7.20 27.71
C THR A 503 -22.64 -5.84 28.41
N LYS A 504 -23.65 -5.41 29.19
CA LYS A 504 -23.55 -4.13 29.94
C LYS A 504 -22.31 -4.05 30.85
N LEU A 505 -21.88 -5.17 31.43
CA LEU A 505 -20.65 -5.22 32.23
C LEU A 505 -19.40 -5.05 31.37
N GLN A 506 -19.33 -5.73 30.22
CA GLN A 506 -18.18 -5.60 29.31
C GLN A 506 -18.03 -4.18 28.76
N LYS A 507 -19.11 -3.42 28.59
CA LYS A 507 -19.03 -2.00 28.21
C LYS A 507 -18.34 -1.15 29.28
N LEU A 508 -18.63 -1.40 30.57
CA LEU A 508 -18.00 -0.70 31.68
C LEU A 508 -16.51 -1.06 31.81
N GLU A 509 -16.13 -2.32 31.56
CA GLU A 509 -14.73 -2.75 31.57
C GLU A 509 -13.91 -2.19 30.39
N VAL A 510 -14.54 -1.96 29.23
CA VAL A 510 -13.87 -1.33 28.07
C VAL A 510 -13.52 0.14 28.34
N GLU A 511 -14.32 0.84 29.16
CA GLU A 511 -14.04 2.25 29.52
C GLU A 511 -12.80 2.41 30.40
N ASP A 512 -12.39 1.37 31.14
CA ASP A 512 -11.21 1.36 32.02
C ASP A 512 -9.96 0.68 31.39
N SER A 513 -10.02 0.26 30.12
CA SER A 513 -8.92 -0.46 29.47
C SER A 513 -7.80 0.46 28.95
N PRO A 514 -6.51 0.04 29.01
CA PRO A 514 -5.41 0.75 28.36
C PRO A 514 -5.35 0.56 26.83
N PHE A 515 -6.19 -0.31 26.25
CA PHE A 515 -6.23 -0.57 24.81
C PHE A 515 -7.28 0.29 24.10
N SER A 516 -7.15 0.44 22.77
CA SER A 516 -8.20 1.09 21.98
C SER A 516 -9.51 0.29 22.02
N THR A 517 -10.64 0.95 21.77
CA THR A 517 -11.96 0.30 21.83
C THR A 517 -12.07 -0.89 20.87
N PHE A 518 -11.47 -0.81 19.68
CA PHE A 518 -11.55 -1.93 18.74
C PHE A 518 -10.67 -3.11 19.17
N GLU A 519 -9.46 -2.85 19.71
CA GLU A 519 -8.55 -3.90 20.16
C GLU A 519 -9.15 -4.76 21.25
N GLU A 520 -9.93 -4.14 22.14
CA GLU A 520 -10.72 -4.82 23.18
C GLU A 520 -11.84 -5.68 22.61
N LEU A 521 -12.48 -5.22 21.52
CA LEU A 521 -13.62 -5.89 20.91
C LEU A 521 -13.23 -7.01 19.95
N ARG A 522 -11.93 -7.16 19.67
CA ARG A 522 -11.37 -8.16 18.76
C ARG A 522 -11.77 -9.58 19.13
N MET A 523 -12.09 -10.34 18.09
CA MET A 523 -12.49 -11.73 18.15
C MET A 523 -11.40 -12.61 18.79
N CYS A 524 -10.15 -12.44 18.38
CA CYS A 524 -9.05 -13.27 18.90
C CYS A 524 -8.56 -12.82 20.28
N HIS A 525 -8.84 -11.58 20.71
CA HIS A 525 -8.39 -11.06 22.00
C HIS A 525 -9.24 -11.57 23.17
N ARG A 526 -10.58 -11.48 23.07
CA ARG A 526 -11.51 -11.89 24.15
C ARG A 526 -11.89 -13.36 24.12
N GLY A 527 -11.01 -14.23 23.63
CA GLY A 527 -11.15 -15.65 23.85
C GLY A 527 -12.40 -16.25 23.19
N CYS A 528 -12.68 -15.88 21.95
CA CYS A 528 -13.45 -16.77 21.06
C CYS A 528 -12.70 -18.06 20.71
N VAL A 529 -11.76 -18.47 21.57
CA VAL A 529 -11.16 -19.79 21.59
C VAL A 529 -12.27 -20.76 21.91
N LYS A 530 -12.90 -21.25 20.85
CA LYS A 530 -13.39 -22.61 20.70
C LYS A 530 -14.01 -22.72 19.31
N LYS A 531 -13.71 -23.87 18.71
CA LYS A 531 -14.52 -24.57 17.71
C LYS A 531 -14.08 -24.51 16.23
N ILE A 532 -12.81 -24.54 15.84
CA ILE A 532 -12.52 -25.19 14.54
C ILE A 532 -13.03 -26.64 14.62
N GLU A 533 -12.67 -27.34 15.70
CA GLU A 533 -13.07 -28.73 15.95
C GLU A 533 -14.55 -28.94 16.29
N GLU A 534 -15.29 -27.90 16.69
CA GLU A 534 -16.72 -28.02 17.01
C GLU A 534 -17.62 -27.23 16.03
N ARG A 535 -17.09 -26.69 14.91
CA ARG A 535 -17.89 -25.96 13.88
C ARG A 535 -17.61 -26.33 12.42
N LEU A 536 -16.70 -27.26 12.09
CA LEU A 536 -16.44 -27.66 10.70
C LEU A 536 -16.62 -29.16 10.43
N GLU A 537 -17.66 -29.49 9.67
CA GLU A 537 -17.90 -30.75 8.96
C GLU A 537 -17.80 -30.55 7.43
N PRO A 538 -17.54 -31.60 6.62
CA PRO A 538 -17.09 -31.54 5.21
C PRO A 538 -17.96 -30.86 4.14
N THR A 539 -19.13 -30.30 4.45
CA THR A 539 -19.90 -29.38 3.57
C THR A 539 -19.58 -27.91 3.82
N GLN A 540 -18.83 -27.64 4.89
CA GLN A 540 -18.65 -26.33 5.50
C GLN A 540 -17.34 -25.64 5.08
N LEU A 541 -16.74 -26.16 4.00
CA LEU A 541 -15.86 -25.39 3.12
C LEU A 541 -16.52 -25.36 1.75
N PRO A 542 -16.81 -24.19 1.18
CA PRO A 542 -17.74 -24.15 0.06
C PRO A 542 -17.14 -24.68 -1.24
N THR A 543 -18.02 -25.33 -2.00
CA THR A 543 -17.82 -25.64 -3.41
C THR A 543 -17.87 -24.33 -4.20
N LEU A 544 -16.93 -24.11 -5.14
CA LEU A 544 -17.00 -22.97 -6.06
C LEU A 544 -18.38 -22.93 -6.71
N SER A 545 -19.04 -21.76 -6.68
CA SER A 545 -20.16 -21.50 -7.60
C SER A 545 -19.71 -21.85 -9.03
N VAL A 546 -20.58 -22.42 -9.86
CA VAL A 546 -20.29 -22.63 -11.29
C VAL A 546 -19.95 -21.32 -12.02
N ASN A 547 -20.23 -20.17 -11.39
CA ASN A 547 -19.90 -18.82 -11.81
C ASN A 547 -18.83 -18.15 -10.92
N ALA A 548 -18.19 -18.87 -9.99
CA ALA A 548 -17.03 -18.38 -9.25
C ALA A 548 -15.81 -18.38 -10.18
N SER A 549 -15.84 -17.42 -11.09
CA SER A 549 -14.65 -16.93 -11.74
C SER A 549 -13.99 -15.93 -10.80
N SER A 550 -12.72 -16.15 -10.46
CA SER A 550 -11.84 -15.03 -10.11
C SER A 550 -12.05 -13.93 -11.15
N PHE A 551 -11.91 -12.64 -10.80
CA PHE A 551 -11.93 -11.56 -11.81
C PHE A 551 -10.95 -11.83 -12.97
N TRP A 552 -10.03 -12.78 -12.78
CA TRP A 552 -9.00 -13.25 -13.70
C TRP A 552 -9.20 -14.63 -14.34
N SER A 553 -10.28 -15.34 -14.06
CA SER A 553 -10.64 -16.52 -14.86
C SER A 553 -11.75 -16.12 -15.82
N LYS A 554 -11.39 -15.86 -17.08
CA LYS A 554 -12.30 -16.25 -18.16
C LYS A 554 -12.28 -17.78 -18.25
#